data_AF-A0A428H755-F1
#
_entry.id   AF-A0A428H755-F1
#
_cell.length_a   1.000
_cell.length_b   1.000
_cell.length_c   1.000
_cell.angle_alpha   90.00
_cell.angle_beta   90.00
_cell.angle_gamma   90.00
#
_symmetry.space_group_name_H-M   'P 1'
#
loop_
_entity.id
_entity.type
_entity.pdbx_description
1 polymer ?
#
loop_
_entity_poly.entity_id
_entity_poly.type
_entity_poly.pdbx_seq_one_letter_code
_entity_poly.pdbx_strand_id
1 'polypeptide(L)'
;MIEKILFFTIQSIEELPDLDCERLNLDLANELAENLEDVDEDLVLSFIESESSDPKYLASVEFDDCSLYPDVATDRGLGLYIVEDMGVELSKQTLQNYFDYEKYGRDIRLSQGGSFVDKGYFVSR
;
A
#
# COMPACT_ATOMS: atom_id res chain seq x y z
N MET A 1 20.98 12.10 -3.28
CA MET A 1 20.79 11.54 -4.63
C MET A 1 19.30 11.64 -4.88
N ILE A 2 18.88 12.37 -5.90
CA ILE A 2 17.47 12.44 -6.29
C ILE A 2 17.28 11.25 -7.23
N GLU A 3 16.57 10.23 -6.79
CA GLU A 3 16.14 9.14 -7.68
C GLU A 3 15.27 9.77 -8.77
N LYS A 4 15.68 9.55 -10.01
CA LYS A 4 14.86 9.87 -11.17
C LYS A 4 13.74 8.85 -11.19
N ILE A 5 12.53 9.26 -10.77
CA ILE A 5 11.30 8.57 -11.15
C ILE A 5 11.24 8.65 -12.68
N LEU A 6 11.41 7.51 -13.33
CA LEU A 6 11.34 7.38 -14.77
C LEU A 6 9.87 7.09 -15.08
N PHE A 7 9.09 8.14 -15.29
CA PHE A 7 7.73 7.99 -15.83
C PHE A 7 7.87 7.42 -17.25
N PHE A 8 7.65 6.12 -17.41
CA PHE A 8 7.40 5.54 -18.72
C PHE A 8 5.91 5.76 -19.03
N THR A 9 5.65 6.55 -20.06
CA THR A 9 4.31 6.69 -20.63
C THR A 9 4.15 5.55 -21.62
N ILE A 10 3.18 4.66 -21.43
CA ILE A 10 2.91 3.52 -22.33
C ILE A 10 2.85 4.06 -23.77
N GLN A 11 3.80 3.67 -24.63
CA GLN A 11 3.83 4.14 -26.02
C GLN A 11 3.00 3.22 -26.92
N SER A 12 2.75 1.98 -26.49
CA SER A 12 1.89 1.01 -27.16
C SER A 12 1.38 -0.05 -26.18
N ILE A 13 0.11 -0.49 -26.34
CA ILE A 13 -0.49 -1.58 -25.55
C ILE A 13 0.24 -2.92 -25.76
N GLU A 14 0.90 -3.10 -26.91
CA GLU A 14 1.71 -4.29 -27.20
C GLU A 14 2.98 -4.38 -26.35
N GLU A 15 3.35 -3.31 -25.64
CA GLU A 15 4.51 -3.29 -24.74
C GLU A 15 4.18 -3.87 -23.35
N LEU A 16 2.90 -4.13 -23.04
CA LEU A 16 2.47 -4.76 -21.79
C LEU A 16 2.72 -6.28 -21.86
N PRO A 17 3.77 -6.81 -21.21
CA PRO A 17 4.26 -8.17 -21.45
C PRO A 17 3.30 -9.29 -21.02
N ASP A 18 2.27 -8.97 -20.22
CA ASP A 18 1.36 -9.93 -19.60
C ASP A 18 -0.12 -9.75 -20.02
N LEU A 19 -0.42 -8.81 -20.92
CA LEU A 19 -1.77 -8.61 -21.43
C LEU A 19 -2.18 -9.72 -22.42
N ASP A 20 -3.39 -10.29 -22.27
CA ASP A 20 -3.90 -11.31 -23.21
C ASP A 20 -4.42 -10.66 -24.51
N CYS A 21 -3.51 -10.47 -25.46
CA CYS A 21 -3.82 -9.86 -26.75
C CYS A 21 -4.55 -10.78 -27.74
N GLU A 22 -4.80 -12.07 -27.44
CA GLU A 22 -5.41 -13.01 -28.40
C GLU A 22 -6.83 -12.59 -28.83
N ARG A 23 -7.51 -11.78 -28.00
CA ARG A 23 -8.89 -11.31 -28.24
C ARG A 23 -8.99 -9.80 -28.48
N LEU A 24 -7.86 -9.15 -28.73
CA LEU A 24 -7.80 -7.70 -28.93
C LEU A 24 -8.29 -7.35 -30.34
N ASN A 25 -9.43 -6.67 -30.43
CA ASN A 25 -9.87 -6.03 -31.67
C ASN A 25 -9.51 -4.53 -31.64
N LEU A 26 -9.60 -3.87 -32.79
CA LEU A 26 -9.20 -2.47 -32.91
C LEU A 26 -9.99 -1.54 -31.97
N ASP A 27 -11.28 -1.79 -31.78
CA ASP A 27 -12.13 -0.97 -30.93
C ASP A 27 -11.70 -1.06 -29.45
N LEU A 28 -11.45 -2.28 -28.97
CA LEU A 28 -10.98 -2.55 -27.61
C LEU A 28 -9.56 -2.02 -27.39
N ALA A 29 -8.70 -2.10 -28.40
CA ALA A 29 -7.37 -1.49 -28.34
C ALA A 29 -7.45 0.03 -28.21
N ASN A 30 -8.36 0.69 -28.94
CA ASN A 30 -8.55 2.14 -28.81
C ASN A 30 -9.12 2.52 -27.44
N GLU A 31 -10.08 1.76 -26.93
CA GLU A 31 -10.67 1.95 -25.60
C GLU A 31 -9.61 1.85 -24.49
N LEU A 32 -8.73 0.85 -24.57
CA LEU A 32 -7.60 0.72 -23.65
C LEU A 32 -6.61 1.87 -23.77
N ALA A 33 -6.29 2.32 -24.99
CA ALA A 33 -5.35 3.41 -25.19
C ALA A 33 -5.88 4.71 -24.57
N GLU A 34 -7.18 4.97 -24.71
CA GLU A 34 -7.84 6.12 -24.08
C GLU A 34 -7.87 5.99 -22.55
N ASN A 35 -8.22 4.81 -22.01
CA ASN A 35 -8.29 4.62 -20.56
C ASN A 35 -6.92 4.64 -19.86
N LEU A 36 -5.85 4.28 -20.57
CA LEU A 36 -4.49 4.17 -20.03
C LEU A 36 -3.60 5.38 -20.36
N GLU A 37 -4.08 6.40 -21.10
CA GLU A 37 -3.26 7.50 -21.62
C GLU A 37 -2.46 8.24 -20.52
N ASP A 38 -3.08 8.45 -19.36
CA ASP A 38 -2.50 9.17 -18.22
C ASP A 38 -2.21 8.26 -17.01
N VAL A 39 -2.27 6.94 -17.18
CA VAL A 39 -2.04 5.97 -16.11
C VAL A 39 -0.57 5.57 -16.07
N ASP A 40 -0.01 5.48 -14.86
CA ASP A 40 1.35 4.99 -14.65
C ASP A 40 1.47 3.52 -15.08
N GLU A 41 2.47 3.21 -15.93
CA GLU A 41 2.69 1.87 -16.45
C GLU A 41 2.86 0.82 -15.34
N ASP A 42 3.59 1.14 -14.26
CA ASP A 42 3.81 0.21 -13.17
C ASP A 42 2.50 -0.13 -12.44
N LEU A 43 1.55 0.81 -12.40
CA LEU A 43 0.22 0.59 -11.85
C LEU A 43 -0.60 -0.37 -12.73
N VAL A 44 -0.54 -0.20 -14.05
CA VAL A 44 -1.20 -1.08 -15.03
C VAL A 44 -0.64 -2.50 -14.94
N LEU A 45 0.70 -2.64 -14.92
CA LEU A 45 1.36 -3.94 -14.80
C LEU A 45 1.01 -4.63 -13.48
N SER A 46 1.01 -3.89 -12.37
CA SER A 46 0.61 -4.41 -11.06
C SER A 46 -0.84 -4.89 -11.03
N PHE A 47 -1.75 -4.19 -11.73
CA PHE A 47 -3.13 -4.62 -11.87
C PHE A 47 -3.24 -5.94 -12.66
N ILE A 48 -2.54 -6.03 -13.80
CA ILE A 48 -2.53 -7.23 -14.63
C ILE A 48 -2.00 -8.44 -13.85
N GLU A 49 -0.93 -8.25 -13.07
CA GLU A 49 -0.33 -9.30 -12.24
C GLU A 49 -1.27 -9.76 -11.10
N SER A 50 -1.98 -8.83 -10.45
CA SER A 50 -2.77 -9.13 -9.25
C SER A 50 -4.22 -9.54 -9.51
N GLU A 51 -4.85 -8.97 -10.53
CA GLU A 51 -6.30 -9.12 -10.76
C GLU A 51 -6.61 -9.91 -12.05
N SER A 52 -6.20 -9.42 -13.22
CA SER A 52 -6.51 -10.08 -14.50
C SER A 52 -5.76 -9.50 -15.69
N SER A 53 -5.38 -10.37 -16.62
CA SER A 53 -4.83 -10.03 -17.94
C SER A 53 -5.87 -9.89 -19.06
N ASP A 54 -7.17 -10.02 -18.78
CA ASP A 54 -8.23 -9.88 -19.80
C ASP A 54 -8.35 -8.40 -20.22
N PRO A 55 -8.08 -8.05 -21.50
CA PRO A 55 -8.13 -6.67 -21.95
C PRO A 55 -9.53 -6.04 -21.85
N LYS A 56 -10.61 -6.84 -21.90
CA LYS A 56 -11.97 -6.32 -21.69
C LYS A 56 -12.22 -5.92 -20.26
N TYR A 57 -11.63 -6.65 -19.32
CA TYR A 57 -11.74 -6.29 -17.91
C TYR A 57 -10.90 -5.05 -17.63
N LEU A 58 -9.66 -5.02 -18.13
CA LEU A 58 -8.75 -3.89 -18.00
C LEU A 58 -9.35 -2.58 -18.55
N ALA A 59 -10.05 -2.63 -19.69
CA ALA A 59 -10.73 -1.48 -20.28
C ALA A 59 -11.84 -0.89 -19.39
N SER A 60 -12.37 -1.68 -18.44
CA SER A 60 -13.43 -1.27 -17.52
C SER A 60 -12.93 -0.82 -16.15
N VAL A 61 -11.62 -0.75 -15.94
CA VAL A 61 -11.00 -0.40 -14.66
C VAL A 61 -10.90 1.11 -14.51
N GLU A 62 -11.31 1.61 -13.35
CA GLU A 62 -11.09 2.98 -12.90
C GLU A 62 -9.74 3.04 -12.16
N PHE A 63 -8.65 3.40 -12.85
CA PHE A 63 -7.30 3.40 -12.27
C PHE A 63 -7.08 4.50 -11.21
N ASP A 64 -7.93 5.53 -11.19
CA ASP A 64 -7.91 6.59 -10.17
C ASP A 64 -8.17 6.06 -8.74
N ASP A 65 -8.87 4.93 -8.62
CA ASP A 65 -9.12 4.25 -7.34
C ASP A 65 -8.01 3.24 -6.97
N CYS A 66 -7.01 3.05 -7.86
CA CYS A 66 -5.89 2.16 -7.63
C CYS A 66 -4.71 2.91 -7.00
N SER A 67 -3.89 2.20 -6.23
CA SER A 67 -2.67 2.77 -5.64
C SER A 67 -1.56 1.73 -5.60
N LEU A 68 -0.38 2.12 -6.05
CA LEU A 68 0.83 1.31 -5.98
C LEU A 68 1.82 1.94 -4.98
N TYR A 69 2.33 1.13 -4.06
CA TYR A 69 3.33 1.51 -3.07
C TYR A 69 4.65 0.75 -3.35
N PRO A 70 5.48 1.22 -4.30
CA PRO A 70 6.58 0.43 -4.88
C PRO A 70 7.65 0.01 -3.86
N ASP A 71 7.85 0.79 -2.80
CA ASP A 71 8.85 0.51 -1.75
C ASP A 71 8.33 -0.38 -0.62
N VAL A 72 7.07 -0.82 -0.68
CA VAL A 72 6.40 -1.58 0.39
C VAL A 72 6.30 -3.05 0.01
N ALA A 73 7.28 -3.85 0.45
CA ALA A 73 7.37 -5.27 0.10
C ALA A 73 6.99 -6.24 1.25
N THR A 74 6.57 -5.75 2.42
CA THR A 74 6.24 -6.60 3.59
C THR A 74 5.10 -6.01 4.41
N ASP A 75 4.34 -6.84 5.12
CA ASP A 75 3.29 -6.40 6.06
C ASP A 75 3.81 -5.40 7.11
N ARG A 76 5.04 -5.62 7.60
CA ARG A 76 5.68 -4.68 8.52
C ARG A 76 5.94 -3.32 7.86
N GLY A 77 6.42 -3.34 6.62
CA GLY A 77 6.65 -2.13 5.83
C GLY A 77 5.34 -1.37 5.59
N LEU A 78 4.27 -2.08 5.20
CA LEU A 78 2.97 -1.47 4.98
C LEU A 78 2.41 -0.85 6.25
N GLY A 79 2.48 -1.56 7.39
CA GLY A 79 2.06 -1.02 8.67
C GLY A 79 2.81 0.24 9.09
N LEU A 80 4.12 0.30 8.82
CA LEU A 80 4.93 1.50 9.08
C LEU A 80 4.54 2.66 8.16
N TYR A 81 4.44 2.42 6.85
CA TYR A 81 4.06 3.43 5.87
C TYR A 81 2.70 4.06 6.21
N ILE A 82 1.71 3.24 6.54
CA ILE A 82 0.36 3.73 6.88
C ILE A 82 0.38 4.61 8.15
N VAL A 83 1.12 4.22 9.19
CA VAL A 83 1.12 4.95 10.47
C VAL A 83 2.02 6.18 10.44
N GLU A 84 3.26 6.03 9.95
CA GLU A 84 4.30 7.07 10.03
C GLU A 84 4.24 8.02 8.83
N ASP A 85 4.13 7.50 7.61
CA ASP A 85 4.26 8.31 6.40
C ASP A 85 2.91 8.91 5.97
N MET A 86 1.83 8.13 6.05
CA MET A 86 0.46 8.60 5.78
C MET A 86 -0.19 9.27 7.01
N GLY A 87 0.45 9.18 8.18
CA GLY A 87 -0.03 9.81 9.41
C GLY A 87 -1.35 9.27 9.92
N VAL A 88 -1.70 8.02 9.62
CA VAL A 88 -2.97 7.42 10.05
C VAL A 88 -2.93 7.16 11.56
N GLU A 89 -3.81 7.84 12.29
CA GLU A 89 -4.00 7.58 13.71
C GLU A 89 -4.77 6.28 13.94
N LEU A 90 -4.19 5.37 14.72
CA LEU A 90 -4.85 4.12 15.07
C LEU A 90 -6.00 4.35 16.04
N SER A 91 -7.17 3.79 15.72
CA SER A 91 -8.30 3.80 16.63
C SER A 91 -7.97 3.08 17.93
N LYS A 92 -8.65 3.45 19.02
CA LYS A 92 -8.51 2.75 20.32
C LYS A 92 -8.76 1.24 20.20
N GLN A 93 -9.73 0.83 19.39
CA GLN A 93 -10.04 -0.58 19.17
C GLN A 93 -8.90 -1.30 18.43
N THR A 94 -8.30 -0.64 17.45
CA THR A 94 -7.15 -1.19 16.71
C THR A 94 -5.96 -1.36 17.64
N LEU A 95 -5.63 -0.35 18.44
CA LEU A 95 -4.58 -0.46 19.46
C LEU A 95 -4.86 -1.59 20.45
N GLN A 96 -6.11 -1.79 20.87
CA GLN A 96 -6.46 -2.89 21.77
C GLN A 96 -6.16 -4.28 21.19
N ASN A 97 -6.28 -4.44 19.87
CA ASN A 97 -6.07 -5.72 19.20
C ASN A 97 -4.59 -6.02 18.94
N TYR A 98 -3.75 -4.99 18.77
CA TYR A 98 -2.37 -5.15 18.28
C TYR A 98 -1.29 -4.64 19.23
N PHE A 99 -1.62 -3.78 20.20
CA PHE A 99 -0.64 -3.16 21.10
C PHE A 99 -0.35 -4.06 22.32
N ASP A 100 0.93 -4.31 22.56
CA ASP A 100 1.40 -5.06 23.72
C ASP A 100 1.45 -4.16 24.97
N TYR A 101 0.31 -4.01 25.65
CA TYR A 101 0.18 -3.17 26.84
C TYR A 101 1.08 -3.62 28.00
N GLU A 102 1.38 -4.92 28.11
CA GLU A 102 2.24 -5.44 29.17
C GLU A 102 3.69 -5.00 28.98
N LYS A 103 4.24 -5.14 27.77
CA LYS A 103 5.59 -4.66 27.48
C LYS A 103 5.70 -3.15 27.64
N TYR A 104 4.76 -2.40 27.08
CA TYR A 104 4.77 -0.95 27.22
C TYR A 104 4.66 -0.51 28.68
N GLY A 105 3.74 -1.10 29.45
CA GLY A 105 3.58 -0.81 30.87
C GLY A 105 4.84 -1.16 31.69
N ARG A 106 5.54 -2.24 31.33
CA ARG A 106 6.84 -2.59 31.93
C ARG A 106 7.88 -1.50 31.68
N ASP A 107 8.00 -1.02 30.45
CA ASP A 107 8.98 0.01 30.09
C ASP A 107 8.70 1.34 30.83
N ILE A 108 7.42 1.73 30.93
CA ILE A 108 6.99 2.88 31.74
C ILE A 108 7.38 2.70 33.21
N ARG A 109 7.10 1.52 33.78
CA ARG A 109 7.46 1.22 35.17
C ARG A 109 8.96 1.35 35.43
N LEU A 110 9.78 0.78 34.54
CA LEU A 110 11.24 0.83 34.68
C LEU A 110 11.77 2.26 34.49
N SER A 111 11.28 2.98 33.48
CA SER A 111 11.64 4.37 33.19
C SER A 111 11.36 5.30 34.37
N GLN A 112 10.23 5.10 35.05
CA GLN A 112 9.84 5.92 36.20
C GLN A 112 10.43 5.45 37.53
N GLY A 113 11.18 4.35 37.58
CA GLY A 113 11.62 3.73 38.84
C GLY A 113 10.47 3.25 39.71
N GLY A 114 9.32 2.97 39.10
CA GLY A 114 8.10 2.60 39.80
C GLY A 114 8.08 1.14 40.23
N SER A 115 7.17 0.83 41.16
CA SER A 115 6.95 -0.52 41.68
C SER A 115 5.47 -0.79 41.90
N PHE A 116 5.06 -2.05 41.80
CA PHE A 116 3.73 -2.47 42.20
C PHE A 116 3.74 -2.81 43.70
N VAL A 117 2.82 -2.22 44.45
CA VAL A 117 2.58 -2.43 45.88
C VAL A 117 1.11 -2.79 46.09
N ASP A 118 0.73 -3.20 47.30
CA ASP A 118 -0.65 -3.63 47.61
C ASP A 118 -1.73 -2.57 47.32
N LYS A 119 -1.34 -1.29 47.23
CA LYS A 119 -2.24 -0.16 46.92
C LYS A 119 -2.19 0.30 45.46
N GLY A 120 -1.47 -0.41 44.59
CA GLY A 120 -1.38 -0.13 43.15
C GLY A 120 0.04 0.15 42.66
N TYR A 121 0.16 0.94 41.61
CA TYR A 121 1.43 1.38 41.06
C TYR A 121 1.95 2.61 41.83
N PHE A 122 3.17 2.52 42.38
CA PHE A 122 3.82 3.57 43.16
C PHE A 122 5.07 4.09 42.45
N VAL A 123 5.22 5.41 42.42
CA VAL A 123 6.40 6.14 41.91
C VAL A 123 6.75 7.22 42.92
N SER A 124 8.01 7.28 43.34
CA SER A 124 8.55 8.38 44.15
C SER A 124 9.47 9.21 43.27
N ARG A 125 9.21 10.52 43.17
CA ARG A 125 10.03 11.48 42.42
C ARG A 125 10.71 12.45 43.37
#